data_AF-A0A9E4ZDS4-F1
#
_entry.id   AF-A0A9E4ZDS4-F1
#
_cell.length_a   1.000
_cell.length_b   1.000
_cell.length_c   1.000
_cell.angle_alpha   90.00
_cell.angle_beta   90.00
_cell.angle_gamma   90.00
#
_symmetry.space_group_name_H-M   'P 1'
#
loop_
_entity.id
_entity.type
_entity.pdbx_description
1 polymer ?
#
loop_
_entity_poly.entity_id
_entity_poly.type
_entity_poly.pdbx_seq_one_letter_code
_entity_poly.pdbx_strand_id
1 'polypeptide(L)'
;MVEFEKRGVPTVSWVAEGFIRDAIRSAENFGVPTVAMATMPSPFTNQSPGGVESMVSAGIDQVIQGLTEPPERGPAVDAGFTTITEPMLNFEGKDLLDTMEVMNRQFLEWRWSDGFPLVPPTPDRVERMMAGTTRDPQDVVTTLEPGFGVATVEKIAANAVMAGCRPEHMPVLITAVECISEPVIYLRNKAMSTGPHAPLILVNGPIAKELNINYGVCALGPGSISYANSVIGRALRLVMMNVGFTYPGVSDMDTIGSPIKYSLCAAENTVASPWDSYHEDLGYAPEDSTVTVHFVYGTCELYDFQNWEAEKLVRGFASAACNTVQVSTGKWLVGRRSDPRYHTEEKEHHFMMICPEHAIQFHRQGWDKQRIREEMFRRARMTFE
;
A
#
# COMPACT_ATOMS: atom_id res chain seq x y z
N MET A 1 -12.00 -5.26 -19.49
CA MET A 1 -11.76 -6.52 -20.20
C MET A 1 -12.46 -7.67 -19.48
N VAL A 2 -11.91 -8.24 -18.40
CA VAL A 2 -12.50 -9.40 -17.68
C VAL A 2 -14.03 -9.34 -17.49
N GLU A 3 -14.55 -8.23 -16.97
CA GLU A 3 -16.00 -8.09 -16.73
C GLU A 3 -16.85 -8.10 -18.01
N PHE A 4 -16.28 -7.71 -19.16
CA PHE A 4 -16.93 -7.84 -20.46
C PHE A 4 -16.85 -9.28 -20.99
N GLU A 5 -15.69 -9.94 -20.85
CA GLU A 5 -15.50 -11.36 -21.23
C GLU A 5 -16.46 -12.28 -20.49
N LYS A 6 -16.63 -12.07 -19.17
CA LYS A 6 -17.61 -12.81 -18.35
C LYS A 6 -19.05 -12.65 -18.81
N ARG A 7 -19.36 -11.57 -19.54
CA ARG A 7 -20.69 -11.29 -20.11
C ARG A 7 -20.81 -11.77 -21.57
N GLY A 8 -19.80 -12.49 -22.08
CA GLY A 8 -19.75 -12.97 -23.46
C GLY A 8 -19.49 -11.87 -24.48
N VAL A 9 -18.90 -10.74 -24.07
CA VAL A 9 -18.47 -9.67 -24.97
C VAL A 9 -16.96 -9.81 -25.20
N PRO A 10 -16.51 -10.22 -26.40
CA PRO A 10 -15.09 -10.35 -26.70
C PRO A 10 -14.34 -9.02 -26.54
N THR A 11 -13.14 -9.08 -25.99
CA THR A 11 -12.27 -7.93 -25.79
C THR A 11 -10.83 -8.25 -26.11
N VAL A 12 -10.10 -7.26 -26.59
CA VAL A 12 -8.64 -7.30 -26.72
C VAL A 12 -8.06 -6.21 -25.86
N SER A 13 -7.01 -6.54 -25.11
CA SER A 13 -6.27 -5.55 -24.32
C SER A 13 -4.95 -5.19 -25.00
N TRP A 14 -4.67 -3.90 -25.11
CA TRP A 14 -3.34 -3.43 -25.48
C TRP A 14 -2.39 -3.65 -24.31
N VAL A 15 -1.31 -4.39 -24.53
CA VAL A 15 -0.36 -4.76 -23.48
C VAL A 15 1.06 -4.47 -23.95
N ALA A 16 1.80 -3.70 -23.18
CA ALA A 16 3.22 -3.48 -23.43
C ALA A 16 4.02 -4.73 -23.04
N GLU A 17 5.12 -5.04 -23.74
CA GLU A 17 5.94 -6.25 -23.53
C GLU A 17 6.31 -6.49 -22.06
N GLY A 18 6.70 -5.43 -21.34
CA GLY A 18 7.04 -5.50 -19.92
C GLY A 18 5.89 -5.86 -18.97
N PHE A 19 4.65 -5.89 -19.46
CA PHE A 19 3.42 -6.15 -18.67
C PHE A 19 2.68 -7.41 -19.11
N ILE A 20 3.20 -8.19 -20.07
CA ILE A 20 2.51 -9.39 -20.57
C ILE A 20 2.25 -10.40 -19.43
N ARG A 21 3.26 -10.66 -18.59
CA ARG A 21 3.14 -11.58 -17.44
C ARG A 21 2.09 -11.09 -16.43
N ASP A 22 2.09 -9.80 -16.15
CA ASP A 22 1.14 -9.16 -15.23
C ASP A 22 -0.29 -9.23 -15.77
N ALA A 23 -0.48 -8.99 -17.07
CA ALA A 23 -1.78 -9.06 -17.74
C ALA A 23 -2.36 -10.48 -17.72
N ILE A 24 -1.56 -11.51 -18.03
CA ILE A 24 -1.98 -12.91 -17.99
C ILE A 24 -2.38 -13.30 -16.57
N ARG A 25 -1.51 -13.04 -15.58
CA ARG A 25 -1.76 -13.37 -14.18
C ARG A 25 -3.00 -12.65 -13.63
N SER A 26 -3.16 -11.38 -13.95
CA SER A 26 -4.35 -10.62 -13.60
C SER A 26 -5.59 -11.31 -14.15
N ALA A 27 -5.59 -11.66 -15.44
CA ALA A 27 -6.73 -12.31 -16.05
C ALA A 27 -7.06 -13.68 -15.42
N GLU A 28 -6.05 -14.50 -15.12
CA GLU A 28 -6.20 -15.77 -14.42
C GLU A 28 -6.81 -15.59 -13.02
N ASN A 29 -6.29 -14.66 -12.22
CA ASN A 29 -6.81 -14.35 -10.89
C ASN A 29 -8.29 -13.89 -10.94
N PHE A 30 -8.69 -13.28 -12.05
CA PHE A 30 -10.06 -12.81 -12.26
C PHE A 30 -10.97 -13.82 -12.97
N GLY A 31 -10.48 -15.04 -13.22
CA GLY A 31 -11.26 -16.15 -13.79
C GLY A 31 -11.37 -16.13 -15.31
N VAL A 32 -10.47 -15.44 -16.01
CA VAL A 32 -10.40 -15.39 -17.48
C VAL A 32 -8.99 -15.85 -17.91
N PRO A 33 -8.71 -17.16 -17.93
CA PRO A 33 -7.36 -17.68 -18.21
C PRO A 33 -6.95 -17.57 -19.69
N THR A 34 -7.88 -17.19 -20.57
CA THR A 34 -7.68 -17.00 -22.01
C THR A 34 -8.01 -15.56 -22.35
N VAL A 35 -6.99 -14.73 -22.55
CA VAL A 35 -7.17 -13.32 -22.92
C VAL A 35 -6.50 -13.01 -24.24
N ALA A 36 -7.24 -12.31 -25.10
CA ALA A 36 -6.67 -11.76 -26.31
C ALA A 36 -5.91 -10.46 -25.97
N MET A 37 -4.67 -10.36 -26.45
CA MET A 37 -3.81 -9.22 -26.21
C MET A 37 -3.20 -8.74 -27.53
N ALA A 38 -3.19 -7.42 -27.72
CA ALA A 38 -2.41 -6.77 -28.76
C ALA A 38 -1.12 -6.23 -28.11
N THR A 39 0.00 -6.87 -28.46
CA THR A 39 1.29 -6.64 -27.80
C THR A 39 2.09 -5.55 -28.47
N MET A 40 2.71 -4.70 -27.65
CA MET A 40 3.40 -3.48 -28.06
C MET A 40 4.76 -3.37 -27.39
N PRO A 41 5.78 -2.79 -28.04
CA PRO A 41 7.14 -2.74 -27.47
C PRO A 41 7.23 -1.91 -26.18
N SER A 42 6.35 -0.92 -26.01
CA SER A 42 6.34 -0.03 -24.84
C SER A 42 4.92 0.42 -24.50
N PRO A 43 4.68 0.97 -23.29
CA PRO A 43 3.43 1.65 -22.98
C PRO A 43 3.18 2.84 -23.92
N PHE A 44 1.91 3.19 -24.13
CA PHE A 44 1.54 4.41 -24.85
C PHE A 44 1.87 5.69 -24.07
N THR A 45 2.04 5.58 -22.75
CA THR A 45 2.39 6.72 -21.90
C THR A 45 3.72 7.33 -22.35
N ASN A 46 3.76 8.67 -22.42
CA ASN A 46 4.91 9.47 -22.88
C ASN A 46 5.33 9.28 -24.35
N GLN A 47 4.51 8.60 -25.16
CA GLN A 47 4.71 8.55 -26.61
C GLN A 47 4.15 9.81 -27.27
N SER A 48 4.78 10.24 -28.37
CA SER A 48 4.21 11.30 -29.22
C SER A 48 2.94 10.79 -29.92
N PRO A 49 2.02 11.67 -30.35
CA PRO A 49 0.85 11.24 -31.12
C PRO A 49 1.20 10.36 -32.33
N GLY A 50 2.20 10.74 -33.14
CA GLY A 50 2.67 9.93 -34.27
C GLY A 50 3.33 8.61 -33.85
N GLY A 51 3.96 8.57 -32.67
CA GLY A 51 4.47 7.34 -32.06
C GLY A 51 3.35 6.38 -31.68
N VAL A 52 2.29 6.89 -31.03
CA VAL A 52 1.08 6.12 -30.71
C VAL A 52 0.40 5.63 -31.99
N GLU A 53 0.25 6.47 -33.01
CA GLU A 53 -0.32 6.08 -34.31
C GLU A 53 0.47 4.96 -34.97
N SER A 54 1.80 5.08 -35.01
CA SER A 54 2.69 4.06 -35.59
C SER A 54 2.57 2.74 -34.84
N MET A 55 2.56 2.82 -33.52
CA MET A 55 2.34 1.69 -32.62
C MET A 55 0.99 1.02 -32.90
N VAL A 56 -0.12 1.75 -32.82
CA VAL A 56 -1.47 1.21 -33.04
C VAL A 56 -1.58 0.59 -34.45
N SER A 57 -1.04 1.26 -35.46
CA SER A 57 -1.05 0.76 -36.85
C SER A 57 -0.30 -0.57 -36.99
N ALA A 58 0.84 -0.72 -36.29
CA ALA A 58 1.60 -1.97 -36.31
C ALA A 58 0.92 -3.12 -35.54
N GLY A 59 0.06 -2.80 -34.56
CA GLY A 59 -0.63 -3.79 -33.72
C GLY A 59 -2.09 -4.06 -34.11
N ILE A 60 -2.65 -3.36 -35.10
CA ILE A 60 -4.09 -3.44 -35.41
C ILE A 60 -4.52 -4.84 -35.84
N ASP A 61 -3.67 -5.57 -36.58
CA ASP A 61 -3.97 -6.93 -37.02
C ASP A 61 -4.11 -7.88 -35.82
N GLN A 62 -3.34 -7.69 -34.76
CA GLN A 62 -3.48 -8.45 -33.51
C GLN A 62 -4.82 -8.17 -32.83
N VAL A 63 -5.31 -6.92 -32.90
CA VAL A 63 -6.65 -6.56 -32.37
C VAL A 63 -7.75 -7.21 -33.18
N ILE A 64 -7.66 -7.17 -34.51
CA ILE A 64 -8.64 -7.81 -35.39
C ILE A 64 -8.68 -9.30 -35.06
N GLN A 65 -7.51 -9.96 -35.07
CA GLN A 65 -7.39 -11.37 -34.75
C GLN A 65 -8.00 -11.70 -33.39
N GLY A 66 -7.63 -10.96 -32.33
CA GLY A 66 -8.12 -11.21 -30.98
C GLY A 66 -9.62 -10.97 -30.78
N LEU A 67 -10.28 -10.19 -31.66
CA LEU A 67 -11.72 -9.99 -31.65
C LEU A 67 -12.48 -10.99 -32.53
N THR A 68 -11.83 -11.56 -33.55
CA THR A 68 -12.47 -12.46 -34.53
C THR A 68 -12.18 -13.93 -34.30
N GLU A 69 -11.15 -14.26 -33.54
CA GLU A 69 -10.71 -15.63 -33.26
C GLU A 69 -10.79 -15.94 -31.76
N PRO A 70 -11.15 -17.17 -31.36
CA PRO A 70 -11.11 -17.56 -29.95
C PRO A 70 -9.67 -17.45 -29.40
N PRO A 71 -9.45 -16.78 -28.25
CA PRO A 71 -8.12 -16.71 -27.67
C PRO A 71 -7.67 -18.10 -27.24
N GLU A 72 -6.51 -18.52 -27.73
CA GLU A 72 -5.87 -19.74 -27.24
C GLU A 72 -5.30 -19.52 -25.84
N ARG A 73 -5.33 -20.57 -25.02
CA ARG A 73 -4.65 -20.53 -23.73
C ARG A 73 -3.14 -20.53 -24.00
N GLY A 74 -2.49 -19.41 -23.73
CA GLY A 74 -1.03 -19.33 -23.71
C GLY A 74 -0.42 -20.32 -22.72
N PRO A 75 0.88 -20.62 -22.83
CA PRO A 75 1.56 -21.48 -21.87
C PRO A 75 1.41 -20.91 -20.45
N ALA A 76 1.26 -21.79 -19.46
CA ALA A 76 1.23 -21.38 -18.06
C ALA A 76 2.50 -20.57 -17.77
N VAL A 77 2.31 -19.33 -17.33
CA VAL A 77 3.44 -18.47 -16.98
C VAL A 77 3.89 -18.87 -15.58
N ASP A 78 5.21 -19.03 -15.39
CA ASP A 78 5.76 -19.22 -14.05
C ASP A 78 5.18 -18.16 -13.10
N ALA A 79 4.79 -18.56 -11.89
CA ALA A 79 4.21 -17.66 -10.90
C ALA A 79 5.23 -16.61 -10.42
N GLY A 80 6.54 -16.90 -10.53
CA GLY A 80 7.61 -15.97 -10.16
C GLY A 80 7.88 -15.90 -8.66
N PHE A 81 7.19 -16.74 -7.89
CA PHE A 81 7.39 -17.04 -6.48
C PHE A 81 6.98 -18.50 -6.26
N THR A 82 7.36 -19.06 -5.11
CA THR A 82 7.05 -20.45 -4.80
C THR A 82 5.72 -20.55 -4.04
N THR A 83 4.90 -21.53 -4.41
CA THR A 83 3.70 -21.93 -3.67
C THR A 83 3.94 -23.31 -3.10
N ILE A 84 3.68 -23.48 -1.80
CA ILE A 84 3.84 -24.75 -1.09
C ILE A 84 2.49 -25.10 -0.46
N THR A 85 2.08 -26.36 -0.58
CA THR A 85 0.77 -26.83 -0.09
C THR A 85 0.84 -27.38 1.32
N GLU A 86 2.03 -27.74 1.77
CA GLU A 86 2.32 -28.26 3.08
C GLU A 86 2.00 -27.20 4.14
N PRO A 87 1.16 -27.53 5.14
CA PRO A 87 0.74 -26.56 6.16
C PRO A 87 1.88 -26.19 7.12
N MET A 88 2.86 -27.09 7.29
CA MET A 88 4.01 -26.92 8.16
C MET A 88 5.28 -27.28 7.41
N LEU A 89 6.28 -26.39 7.49
CA LEU A 89 7.58 -26.56 6.85
C LEU A 89 8.63 -26.91 7.91
N ASN A 90 9.49 -27.86 7.57
CA ASN A 90 10.61 -28.26 8.43
C ASN A 90 11.92 -27.79 7.82
N PHE A 91 12.78 -27.22 8.64
CA PHE A 91 14.12 -26.78 8.27
C PHE A 91 15.12 -27.44 9.22
N GLU A 92 16.26 -27.85 8.69
CA GLU A 92 17.33 -28.47 9.45
C GLU A 92 18.64 -27.71 9.21
N GLY A 93 19.41 -27.57 10.29
CA GLY A 93 20.74 -26.99 10.31
C GLY A 93 21.59 -27.65 11.39
N LYS A 94 22.88 -27.29 11.46
CA LYS A 94 23.84 -27.82 12.44
C LYS A 94 23.42 -27.53 13.89
N ASP A 95 22.75 -26.39 14.08
CA ASP A 95 22.12 -25.95 15.32
C ASP A 95 20.90 -25.06 15.02
N LEU A 96 20.27 -24.49 16.05
CA LEU A 96 19.09 -23.64 15.89
C LEU A 96 19.36 -22.33 15.16
N LEU A 97 20.55 -21.75 15.28
CA LEU A 97 20.91 -20.51 14.60
C LEU A 97 21.10 -20.78 13.10
N ASP A 98 21.85 -21.83 12.76
CA ASP A 98 22.05 -22.29 11.38
C ASP A 98 20.70 -22.67 10.75
N THR A 99 19.80 -23.32 11.50
CA THR A 99 18.43 -23.64 11.03
C THR A 99 17.64 -22.37 10.67
N MET A 100 17.75 -21.31 11.48
CA MET A 100 17.10 -20.03 11.20
C MET A 100 17.69 -19.35 9.95
N GLU A 101 19.00 -19.44 9.74
CA GLU A 101 19.66 -18.93 8.53
C GLU A 101 19.25 -19.70 7.28
N VAL A 102 19.15 -21.03 7.36
CA VAL A 102 18.65 -21.89 6.28
C VAL A 102 17.23 -21.49 5.90
N MET A 103 16.33 -21.32 6.88
CA MET A 103 14.95 -20.89 6.64
C MET A 103 14.89 -19.51 5.99
N ASN A 104 15.67 -18.54 6.48
CA ASN A 104 15.71 -17.19 5.91
C ASN A 104 16.21 -17.20 4.46
N ARG A 105 17.28 -17.95 4.15
CA ARG A 105 17.77 -18.12 2.77
C ARG A 105 16.70 -18.70 1.86
N GLN A 106 15.99 -19.73 2.34
CA GLN A 106 14.93 -20.36 1.55
C GLN A 106 13.74 -19.41 1.30
N PHE A 107 13.34 -18.63 2.31
CA PHE A 107 12.25 -17.65 2.18
C PHE A 107 12.62 -16.50 1.24
N LEU A 108 13.90 -16.11 1.15
CA LEU A 108 14.38 -15.17 0.14
C LEU A 108 14.26 -15.75 -1.28
N GLU A 109 14.68 -17.00 -1.48
CA GLU A 109 14.56 -17.70 -2.77
C GLU A 109 13.10 -17.85 -3.22
N TRP A 110 12.19 -18.15 -2.29
CA TRP A 110 10.75 -18.25 -2.54
C TRP A 110 10.03 -16.89 -2.65
N ARG A 111 10.74 -15.79 -2.36
CA ARG A 111 10.23 -14.41 -2.30
C ARG A 111 9.24 -14.10 -1.17
N TRP A 112 9.14 -14.96 -0.16
CA TRP A 112 8.28 -14.78 1.02
C TRP A 112 8.86 -13.82 2.08
N SER A 113 10.07 -13.32 1.83
CA SER A 113 10.75 -12.33 2.64
C SER A 113 10.73 -10.96 1.97
N ASP A 114 10.64 -9.91 2.79
CA ASP A 114 10.81 -8.52 2.41
C ASP A 114 12.30 -8.11 2.30
N GLY A 115 13.24 -9.05 2.37
CA GLY A 115 14.68 -8.80 2.31
C GLY A 115 15.34 -8.60 3.68
N PHE A 116 14.56 -8.38 4.73
CA PHE A 116 15.06 -8.36 6.11
C PHE A 116 15.00 -9.76 6.74
N PRO A 117 15.83 -10.05 7.76
CA PRO A 117 15.70 -11.27 8.55
C PRO A 117 14.28 -11.42 9.13
N LEU A 118 13.74 -12.62 9.01
CA LEU A 118 12.44 -13.01 9.55
C LEU A 118 12.65 -13.78 10.85
N VAL A 119 11.78 -13.52 11.83
CA VAL A 119 11.63 -14.41 12.97
C VAL A 119 10.81 -15.62 12.52
N PRO A 120 11.30 -16.87 12.68
CA PRO A 120 10.55 -18.03 12.23
C PRO A 120 9.18 -18.12 12.92
N PRO A 121 8.06 -18.16 12.16
CA PRO A 121 6.70 -18.24 12.72
C PRO A 121 6.38 -19.68 13.12
N THR A 122 7.08 -20.20 14.13
CA THR A 122 6.84 -21.54 14.68
C THR A 122 5.46 -21.61 15.34
N PRO A 123 4.84 -22.80 15.47
CA PRO A 123 3.52 -22.96 16.10
C PRO A 123 3.42 -22.26 17.45
N ASP A 124 4.37 -22.48 18.36
CA ASP A 124 4.37 -21.84 19.68
C ASP A 124 4.47 -20.30 19.63
N ARG A 125 5.14 -19.73 18.61
CA ARG A 125 5.23 -18.27 18.47
C ARG A 125 3.95 -17.69 17.92
N VAL A 126 3.30 -18.38 16.98
CA VAL A 126 2.00 -18.00 16.45
C VAL A 126 0.94 -18.12 17.54
N GLU A 127 0.92 -19.20 18.31
CA GLU A 127 0.04 -19.35 19.47
C GLU A 127 0.22 -18.21 20.49
N ARG A 128 1.47 -17.86 20.84
CA ARG A 128 1.74 -16.70 21.71
C ARG A 128 1.28 -15.38 21.09
N MET A 129 1.44 -15.19 19.79
CA MET A 129 0.97 -14.00 19.08
C MET A 129 -0.56 -13.89 19.16
N MET A 130 -1.27 -15.02 19.04
CA MET A 130 -2.73 -15.08 19.13
C MET A 130 -3.28 -14.62 20.48
N ALA A 131 -2.49 -14.64 21.56
CA ALA A 131 -2.91 -14.06 22.85
C ALA A 131 -3.20 -12.55 22.81
N GLY A 132 -2.79 -11.87 21.73
CA GLY A 132 -3.07 -10.46 21.46
C GLY A 132 -4.48 -10.16 20.95
N THR A 133 -5.31 -11.17 20.72
CA THR A 133 -6.69 -11.00 20.22
C THR A 133 -7.61 -12.05 20.81
N THR A 134 -8.91 -11.75 20.84
CA THR A 134 -9.96 -12.69 21.26
C THR A 134 -10.64 -13.38 20.08
N ARG A 135 -10.25 -13.06 18.84
CA ARG A 135 -10.82 -13.65 17.63
C ARG A 135 -10.33 -15.09 17.43
N ASP A 136 -11.14 -15.90 16.75
CA ASP A 136 -10.77 -17.27 16.43
C ASP A 136 -9.61 -17.28 15.41
N PRO A 137 -8.61 -18.19 15.53
CA PRO A 137 -7.51 -18.28 14.56
C PRO A 137 -7.96 -18.44 13.10
N GLN A 138 -9.09 -19.12 12.87
CA GLN A 138 -9.65 -19.37 11.54
C GLN A 138 -10.66 -18.32 11.09
N ASP A 139 -10.95 -17.31 11.92
CA ASP A 139 -11.77 -16.18 11.49
C ASP A 139 -11.15 -15.54 10.25
N VAL A 140 -11.94 -15.48 9.18
CA VAL A 140 -11.58 -14.74 7.97
C VAL A 140 -11.78 -13.26 8.25
N VAL A 141 -10.69 -12.50 8.20
CA VAL A 141 -10.74 -11.04 8.29
C VAL A 141 -11.18 -10.47 6.94
N THR A 142 -10.53 -10.90 5.85
CA THR A 142 -10.82 -10.44 4.50
C THR A 142 -10.14 -11.32 3.43
N THR A 143 -10.34 -11.00 2.16
CA THR A 143 -9.55 -11.51 1.02
C THR A 143 -8.74 -10.37 0.42
N LEU A 144 -7.43 -10.55 0.26
CA LEU A 144 -6.54 -9.48 -0.17
C LEU A 144 -6.21 -9.56 -1.67
N GLU A 145 -6.48 -8.48 -2.38
CA GLU A 145 -6.05 -8.28 -3.77
C GLU A 145 -4.53 -8.06 -3.87
N PRO A 146 -3.88 -8.40 -5.00
CA PRO A 146 -4.45 -8.96 -6.23
C PRO A 146 -4.55 -10.49 -6.29
N GLY A 147 -3.99 -11.21 -5.32
CA GLY A 147 -4.01 -12.67 -5.30
C GLY A 147 -5.31 -13.29 -4.76
N PHE A 148 -6.19 -12.49 -4.17
CA PHE A 148 -7.40 -12.93 -3.47
C PHE A 148 -7.12 -13.96 -2.37
N GLY A 149 -5.95 -13.87 -1.74
CA GLY A 149 -5.61 -14.76 -0.63
C GLY A 149 -6.47 -14.47 0.60
N VAL A 150 -6.94 -15.54 1.24
CA VAL A 150 -7.78 -15.46 2.45
C VAL A 150 -6.91 -15.09 3.64
N ALA A 151 -7.12 -13.90 4.20
CA ALA A 151 -6.46 -13.41 5.40
C ALA A 151 -7.22 -13.87 6.64
N THR A 152 -6.79 -14.98 7.23
CA THR A 152 -7.27 -15.41 8.56
C THR A 152 -6.46 -14.73 9.66
N VAL A 153 -6.99 -14.70 10.88
CA VAL A 153 -6.28 -14.15 12.04
C VAL A 153 -4.94 -14.86 12.27
N GLU A 154 -4.90 -16.19 12.13
CA GLU A 154 -3.66 -16.98 12.24
C GLU A 154 -2.62 -16.61 11.18
N LYS A 155 -3.03 -16.38 9.93
CA LYS A 155 -2.10 -15.94 8.85
C LYS A 155 -1.56 -14.53 9.11
N ILE A 156 -2.39 -13.64 9.65
CA ILE A 156 -1.96 -12.31 10.07
C ILE A 156 -0.95 -12.44 11.22
N ALA A 157 -1.21 -13.29 12.21
CA ALA A 157 -0.32 -13.55 13.33
C ALA A 157 1.03 -14.15 12.88
N ALA A 158 1.04 -15.08 11.92
CA ALA A 158 2.29 -15.62 11.36
C ALA A 158 3.16 -14.53 10.71
N ASN A 159 2.56 -13.62 9.94
CA ASN A 159 3.26 -12.48 9.35
C ASN A 159 3.70 -11.45 10.41
N ALA A 160 2.91 -11.25 11.45
CA ALA A 160 3.27 -10.42 12.60
C ALA A 160 4.50 -10.98 13.34
N VAL A 161 4.56 -12.29 13.55
CA VAL A 161 5.73 -12.96 14.13
C VAL A 161 6.94 -12.73 13.25
N MET A 162 6.84 -12.98 11.94
CA MET A 162 7.94 -12.77 11.00
C MET A 162 8.51 -11.34 11.02
N ALA A 163 7.63 -10.34 11.16
CA ALA A 163 8.03 -8.94 11.30
C ALA A 163 8.69 -8.61 12.64
N GLY A 164 8.49 -9.45 13.66
CA GLY A 164 8.96 -9.23 15.02
C GLY A 164 7.98 -8.46 15.90
N CYS A 165 6.69 -8.47 15.60
CA CYS A 165 5.65 -7.87 16.45
C CYS A 165 5.54 -8.54 17.83
N ARG A 166 4.85 -7.86 18.74
CA ARG A 166 4.38 -8.41 20.01
C ARG A 166 2.88 -8.72 19.93
N PRO A 167 2.36 -9.62 20.78
CA PRO A 167 0.93 -9.94 20.80
C PRO A 167 0.06 -8.70 20.93
N GLU A 168 0.44 -7.74 21.78
CA GLU A 168 -0.30 -6.48 21.98
C GLU A 168 -0.51 -5.65 20.69
N HIS A 169 0.25 -5.89 19.61
CA HIS A 169 0.07 -5.20 18.32
C HIS A 169 -1.05 -5.80 17.45
N MET A 170 -1.56 -7.00 17.78
CA MET A 170 -2.52 -7.72 16.93
C MET A 170 -3.80 -6.93 16.61
N PRO A 171 -4.44 -6.21 17.56
CA PRO A 171 -5.65 -5.44 17.25
C PRO A 171 -5.39 -4.38 16.16
N VAL A 172 -4.28 -3.63 16.27
CA VAL A 172 -3.89 -2.62 15.29
C VAL A 172 -3.65 -3.25 13.92
N LEU A 173 -2.96 -4.39 13.87
CA LEU A 173 -2.64 -5.06 12.61
C LEU A 173 -3.88 -5.66 11.93
N ILE A 174 -4.79 -6.29 12.69
CA ILE A 174 -6.06 -6.80 12.15
C ILE A 174 -6.86 -5.65 11.55
N THR A 175 -7.02 -4.54 12.28
CA THR A 175 -7.74 -3.37 11.78
C THR A 175 -7.05 -2.76 10.55
N ALA A 176 -5.72 -2.70 10.51
CA ALA A 176 -4.99 -2.23 9.33
C ALA A 176 -5.24 -3.13 8.10
N VAL A 177 -5.34 -4.45 8.29
CA VAL A 177 -5.69 -5.41 7.23
C VAL A 177 -7.12 -5.22 6.74
N GLU A 178 -8.07 -4.96 7.65
CA GLU A 178 -9.45 -4.61 7.31
C GLU A 178 -9.47 -3.33 6.47
N CYS A 179 -8.79 -2.26 6.93
CA CYS A 179 -8.71 -0.99 6.23
C CYS A 179 -8.21 -1.13 4.79
N ILE A 180 -7.11 -1.87 4.54
CA ILE A 180 -6.59 -2.00 3.17
C ILE A 180 -7.51 -2.81 2.25
N SER A 181 -8.45 -3.58 2.80
CA SER A 181 -9.42 -4.35 2.01
C SER A 181 -10.69 -3.56 1.66
N GLU A 182 -10.88 -2.40 2.27
CA GLU A 182 -12.02 -1.54 1.96
C GLU A 182 -12.03 -1.15 0.47
N PRO A 183 -13.14 -1.33 -0.25
CA PRO A 183 -13.20 -1.05 -1.70
C PRO A 183 -12.80 0.38 -2.10
N VAL A 184 -12.92 1.35 -1.19
CA VAL A 184 -12.52 2.74 -1.42
C VAL A 184 -10.99 2.93 -1.51
N ILE A 185 -10.21 2.04 -0.87
CA ILE A 185 -8.73 2.08 -0.93
C ILE A 185 -8.22 1.67 -2.31
N TYR A 186 -8.99 0.86 -3.02
CA TYR A 186 -8.64 0.32 -4.33
C TYR A 186 -7.27 -0.40 -4.31
N LEU A 187 -7.11 -1.36 -3.39
CA LEU A 187 -5.83 -2.02 -3.08
C LEU A 187 -5.10 -2.54 -4.32
N ARG A 188 -5.78 -3.24 -5.23
CA ARG A 188 -5.16 -3.74 -6.48
C ARG A 188 -4.40 -2.65 -7.23
N ASN A 189 -4.99 -1.46 -7.34
CA ASN A 189 -4.37 -0.37 -8.07
C ASN A 189 -3.07 0.11 -7.41
N LYS A 190 -3.03 0.11 -6.09
CA LYS A 190 -1.86 0.52 -5.29
C LYS A 190 -0.80 -0.59 -5.29
N ALA A 191 -1.22 -1.83 -5.06
CA ALA A 191 -0.39 -3.01 -4.96
C ALA A 191 0.26 -3.43 -6.28
N MET A 192 -0.38 -3.12 -7.42
CA MET A 192 0.12 -3.47 -8.77
C MET A 192 0.63 -2.28 -9.58
N SER A 193 0.87 -1.15 -8.90
CA SER A 193 1.32 0.06 -9.56
C SER A 193 2.77 -0.03 -9.99
N THR A 194 3.14 0.77 -10.99
CA THR A 194 4.55 1.06 -11.31
C THR A 194 5.19 2.08 -10.38
N GLY A 195 4.40 2.71 -9.52
CA GLY A 195 4.90 3.63 -8.49
C GLY A 195 4.99 3.00 -7.11
N PRO A 196 5.84 3.54 -6.22
CA PRO A 196 6.12 2.95 -4.91
C PRO A 196 5.06 3.29 -3.86
N HIS A 197 3.82 2.86 -4.09
CA HIS A 197 2.74 3.02 -3.11
C HIS A 197 3.04 2.25 -1.82
N ALA A 198 3.07 2.97 -0.70
CA ALA A 198 3.28 2.41 0.63
C ALA A 198 2.08 2.70 1.54
N PRO A 199 1.59 1.71 2.31
CA PRO A 199 0.54 1.92 3.28
C PRO A 199 1.08 2.65 4.52
N LEU A 200 0.75 3.92 4.67
CA LEU A 200 0.90 4.67 5.91
C LEU A 200 -0.19 4.24 6.89
N ILE A 201 0.23 3.71 8.04
CA ILE A 201 -0.64 3.41 9.17
C ILE A 201 -0.55 4.58 10.16
N LEU A 202 -1.68 5.24 10.44
CA LEU A 202 -1.79 6.26 11.48
C LEU A 202 -2.66 5.71 12.61
N VAL A 203 -2.13 5.73 13.83
CA VAL A 203 -2.84 5.26 15.03
C VAL A 203 -3.20 6.44 15.92
N ASN A 204 -4.47 6.50 16.34
CA ASN A 204 -4.99 7.52 17.24
C ASN A 204 -5.68 6.85 18.44
N GLY A 205 -5.89 7.64 19.50
CA GLY A 205 -6.55 7.21 20.73
C GLY A 205 -5.62 6.56 21.77
N PRO A 206 -6.19 6.06 22.87
CA PRO A 206 -5.43 5.50 24.01
C PRO A 206 -4.44 4.40 23.64
N ILE A 207 -4.76 3.54 22.67
CA ILE A 207 -3.94 2.39 22.26
C ILE A 207 -2.53 2.80 21.80
N ALA A 208 -2.38 3.99 21.22
CA ALA A 208 -1.07 4.48 20.78
C ALA A 208 -0.08 4.59 21.95
N LYS A 209 -0.56 5.04 23.13
CA LYS A 209 0.26 5.14 24.34
C LYS A 209 0.49 3.78 24.98
N GLU A 210 -0.55 2.95 25.06
CA GLU A 210 -0.48 1.61 25.64
C GLU A 210 0.56 0.74 24.93
N LEU A 211 0.62 0.83 23.61
CA LEU A 211 1.53 0.06 22.77
C LEU A 211 2.88 0.75 22.53
N ASN A 212 3.10 1.93 23.11
CA ASN A 212 4.29 2.77 22.87
C ASN A 212 4.54 3.02 21.36
N ILE A 213 3.47 3.27 20.60
CA ILE A 213 3.58 3.69 19.21
C ILE A 213 4.06 5.14 19.20
N ASN A 214 5.21 5.36 18.58
CA ASN A 214 5.89 6.65 18.59
C ASN A 214 5.12 7.68 17.76
N TYR A 215 4.92 8.85 18.36
CA TYR A 215 4.36 10.06 17.76
C TYR A 215 5.33 11.25 17.80
N GLY A 216 6.49 11.08 18.43
CA GLY A 216 7.44 12.15 18.70
C GLY A 216 8.59 12.19 17.70
N VAL A 217 9.79 12.46 18.24
CA VAL A 217 11.02 12.48 17.45
C VAL A 217 11.19 11.16 16.71
N CYS A 218 11.47 11.26 15.40
CA CYS A 218 11.73 10.11 14.55
C CYS A 218 10.57 9.09 14.46
N ALA A 219 9.31 9.53 14.61
CA ALA A 219 8.13 8.64 14.56
C ALA A 219 8.01 7.79 13.28
N LEU A 220 8.45 8.31 12.14
CA LEU A 220 8.52 7.56 10.87
C LEU A 220 9.90 6.99 10.55
N GLY A 221 10.86 7.10 11.48
CA GLY A 221 12.24 6.67 11.30
C GLY A 221 12.65 5.55 12.24
N PRO A 222 13.95 5.19 12.23
CA PRO A 222 14.46 4.03 12.97
C PRO A 222 14.66 4.30 14.46
N GLY A 223 14.92 3.22 15.21
CA GLY A 223 15.37 3.27 16.60
C GLY A 223 14.48 2.46 17.54
N SER A 224 15.00 2.12 18.72
CA SER A 224 14.25 1.38 19.74
C SER A 224 12.98 2.11 20.19
N ILE A 225 12.99 3.45 20.16
CA ILE A 225 11.82 4.30 20.45
C ILE A 225 10.69 4.13 19.43
N SER A 226 11.00 3.71 18.19
CA SER A 226 10.05 3.49 17.09
C SER A 226 9.89 2.00 16.79
N TYR A 227 10.19 1.11 17.75
CA TYR A 227 10.09 -0.33 17.57
C TYR A 227 8.68 -0.76 17.13
N ALA A 228 7.64 -0.34 17.86
CA ALA A 228 6.25 -0.68 17.53
C ALA A 228 5.88 -0.24 16.11
N ASN A 229 6.20 1.00 15.75
CA ASN A 229 6.00 1.57 14.41
C ASN A 229 6.66 0.70 13.33
N SER A 230 7.93 0.34 13.53
CA SER A 230 8.72 -0.41 12.56
C SER A 230 8.15 -1.80 12.31
N VAL A 231 7.77 -2.52 13.37
CA VAL A 231 7.27 -3.90 13.23
C VAL A 231 5.82 -3.94 12.76
N ILE A 232 4.97 -2.98 13.15
CA ILE A 232 3.58 -2.90 12.68
C ILE A 232 3.53 -2.59 11.18
N GLY A 233 4.27 -1.56 10.72
CA GLY A 233 4.32 -1.23 9.30
C GLY A 233 4.91 -2.37 8.45
N ARG A 234 5.98 -3.01 8.95
CA ARG A 234 6.58 -4.19 8.31
C ARG A 234 5.64 -5.39 8.26
N ALA A 235 4.89 -5.65 9.32
CA ALA A 235 3.93 -6.76 9.36
C ALA A 235 2.83 -6.60 8.30
N LEU A 236 2.31 -5.38 8.11
CA LEU A 236 1.33 -5.14 7.05
C LEU A 236 1.94 -5.39 5.66
N ARG A 237 3.20 -4.99 5.42
CA ARG A 237 3.90 -5.28 4.16
C ARG A 237 4.04 -6.79 3.92
N LEU A 238 4.42 -7.56 4.93
CA LEU A 238 4.51 -9.02 4.83
C LEU A 238 3.12 -9.66 4.60
N VAL A 239 2.05 -9.17 5.23
CA VAL A 239 0.69 -9.64 4.94
C VAL A 239 0.31 -9.37 3.49
N MET A 240 0.58 -8.16 2.97
CA MET A 240 0.33 -7.85 1.56
C MET A 240 1.10 -8.81 0.63
N MET A 241 2.37 -9.12 0.93
CA MET A 241 3.17 -10.04 0.13
C MET A 241 2.67 -11.48 0.23
N ASN A 242 2.61 -12.04 1.43
CA ASN A 242 2.42 -13.47 1.66
C ASN A 242 0.94 -13.90 1.60
N VAL A 243 0.01 -12.97 1.84
CA VAL A 243 -1.44 -13.24 1.77
C VAL A 243 -2.07 -12.53 0.57
N GLY A 244 -1.69 -11.28 0.30
CA GLY A 244 -2.19 -10.53 -0.86
C GLY A 244 -1.50 -10.88 -2.18
N PHE A 245 -0.39 -11.62 -2.14
CA PHE A 245 0.47 -11.98 -3.28
C PHE A 245 1.16 -10.77 -3.94
N THR A 246 1.39 -9.67 -3.21
CA THR A 246 2.00 -8.43 -3.74
C THR A 246 3.52 -8.52 -3.86
N TYR A 247 4.02 -9.47 -4.67
CA TYR A 247 5.46 -9.70 -4.82
C TYR A 247 6.11 -8.76 -5.85
N PRO A 248 7.20 -8.05 -5.50
CA PRO A 248 7.95 -7.22 -6.43
C PRO A 248 8.38 -7.96 -7.70
N GLY A 249 8.14 -7.34 -8.86
CA GLY A 249 8.44 -7.89 -10.19
C GLY A 249 7.55 -9.06 -10.62
N VAL A 250 6.48 -9.35 -9.87
CA VAL A 250 5.46 -10.36 -10.22
C VAL A 250 4.11 -9.71 -10.35
N SER A 251 3.61 -9.12 -9.26
CA SER A 251 2.37 -8.34 -9.28
C SER A 251 2.57 -6.93 -8.75
N ASP A 252 3.61 -6.68 -7.94
CA ASP A 252 4.03 -5.33 -7.56
C ASP A 252 5.04 -4.84 -8.62
N MET A 253 4.59 -3.95 -9.51
CA MET A 253 5.30 -3.53 -10.73
C MET A 253 6.13 -2.26 -10.54
N ASP A 254 6.36 -1.88 -9.29
CA ASP A 254 7.16 -0.72 -8.90
C ASP A 254 8.51 -0.67 -9.63
N THR A 255 8.75 0.42 -10.34
CA THR A 255 9.91 0.56 -11.24
C THR A 255 11.20 0.90 -10.51
N ILE A 256 11.14 1.72 -9.45
CA ILE A 256 12.33 2.20 -8.72
C ILE A 256 12.34 1.74 -7.26
N GLY A 257 11.18 1.68 -6.61
CA GLY A 257 11.09 1.42 -5.18
C GLY A 257 11.08 2.68 -4.33
N SER A 258 10.73 2.50 -3.06
CA SER A 258 10.93 3.50 -2.01
C SER A 258 11.14 2.81 -0.66
N PRO A 259 12.07 3.29 0.19
CA PRO A 259 12.30 2.70 1.51
C PRO A 259 11.06 2.66 2.41
N ILE A 260 10.09 3.56 2.18
CA ILE A 260 8.85 3.61 2.97
C ILE A 260 7.94 2.38 2.74
N LYS A 261 8.18 1.58 1.70
CA LYS A 261 7.43 0.33 1.47
C LYS A 261 7.79 -0.78 2.47
N TYR A 262 8.95 -0.69 3.13
CA TYR A 262 9.34 -1.67 4.14
C TYR A 262 8.54 -1.52 5.44
N SER A 263 8.27 -0.29 5.85
CA SER A 263 7.46 0.02 7.02
C SER A 263 7.10 1.50 7.04
N LEU A 264 5.83 1.80 7.31
CA LEU A 264 5.36 3.17 7.47
C LEU A 264 4.19 3.23 8.47
N CYS A 265 4.50 3.53 9.72
CA CYS A 265 3.52 3.60 10.80
C CYS A 265 3.88 4.72 11.78
N ALA A 266 2.90 5.45 12.27
CA ALA A 266 3.07 6.43 13.34
C ALA A 266 1.81 6.59 14.18
N ALA A 267 1.97 7.12 15.38
CA ALA A 267 0.86 7.68 16.14
C ALA A 267 0.79 9.21 15.92
N GLU A 268 -0.38 9.79 16.09
CA GLU A 268 -0.54 11.25 16.09
C GLU A 268 -0.02 11.87 17.40
N ASN A 269 0.68 13.00 17.28
CA ASN A 269 1.21 13.73 18.43
C ASN A 269 0.15 14.63 19.08
N THR A 270 -0.74 14.04 19.86
CA THR A 270 -1.79 14.79 20.58
C THR A 270 -1.26 15.63 21.74
N VAL A 271 -0.04 15.35 22.23
CA VAL A 271 0.55 16.06 23.36
C VAL A 271 1.09 17.43 22.96
N ALA A 272 1.72 17.53 21.79
CA ALA A 272 2.30 18.77 21.27
C ALA A 272 1.41 19.45 20.20
N SER A 273 0.28 18.84 19.83
CA SER A 273 -0.70 19.44 18.94
C SER A 273 -1.53 20.49 19.69
N PRO A 274 -1.75 21.68 19.10
CA PRO A 274 -2.68 22.67 19.65
C PRO A 274 -4.13 22.46 19.19
N TRP A 275 -4.40 21.39 18.45
CA TRP A 275 -5.73 21.02 17.95
C TRP A 275 -6.13 19.64 18.44
N ASP A 276 -7.44 19.39 18.43
CA ASP A 276 -8.02 18.06 18.64
C ASP A 276 -7.37 17.02 17.72
N SER A 277 -7.42 15.76 18.11
CA SER A 277 -6.81 14.70 17.33
C SER A 277 -7.54 14.44 16.00
N TYR A 278 -6.90 13.71 15.09
CA TYR A 278 -7.46 13.38 13.78
C TYR A 278 -8.71 12.48 13.89
N HIS A 279 -8.77 11.54 14.83
CA HIS A 279 -9.98 10.73 15.02
C HIS A 279 -11.15 11.52 15.60
N GLU A 280 -10.88 12.48 16.51
CA GLU A 280 -11.91 13.40 17.01
C GLU A 280 -12.46 14.29 15.87
N ASP A 281 -11.61 14.76 14.95
CA ASP A 281 -12.02 15.47 13.72
C ASP A 281 -13.00 14.65 12.86
N LEU A 282 -12.91 13.31 12.93
CA LEU A 282 -13.77 12.39 12.19
C LEU A 282 -15.04 12.00 12.98
N GLY A 283 -15.21 12.51 14.21
CA GLY A 283 -16.38 12.31 15.05
C GLY A 283 -16.29 11.10 15.99
N TYR A 284 -15.11 10.49 16.14
CA TYR A 284 -14.88 9.47 17.16
C TYR A 284 -14.72 10.12 18.55
N ALA A 285 -15.02 9.37 19.60
CA ALA A 285 -14.83 9.83 20.97
C ALA A 285 -13.33 9.84 21.34
N PRO A 286 -12.86 10.72 22.25
CA PRO A 286 -11.45 10.75 22.68
C PRO A 286 -10.92 9.42 23.25
N GLU A 287 -11.81 8.57 23.75
CA GLU A 287 -11.54 7.26 24.32
C GLU A 287 -11.48 6.16 23.25
N ASP A 288 -11.95 6.43 22.03
CA ASP A 288 -11.90 5.49 20.92
C ASP A 288 -10.46 5.38 20.40
N SER A 289 -10.04 4.15 20.10
CA SER A 289 -8.79 3.90 19.40
C SER A 289 -9.07 3.59 17.94
N THR A 290 -8.37 4.27 17.04
CA THR A 290 -8.62 4.13 15.60
C THR A 290 -7.33 3.87 14.83
N VAL A 291 -7.45 3.12 13.73
CA VAL A 291 -6.40 2.95 12.73
C VAL A 291 -6.88 3.57 11.43
N THR A 292 -6.09 4.47 10.87
CA THR A 292 -6.28 4.99 9.51
C THR A 292 -5.18 4.46 8.61
N VAL A 293 -5.53 3.94 7.44
CA VAL A 293 -4.55 3.55 6.42
C VAL A 293 -4.69 4.43 5.19
N HIS A 294 -3.57 4.99 4.73
CA HIS A 294 -3.49 5.79 3.51
C HIS A 294 -2.31 5.35 2.65
N PHE A 295 -2.47 5.28 1.33
CA PHE A 295 -1.37 4.91 0.44
C PHE A 295 -0.63 6.14 -0.08
N VAL A 296 0.64 6.29 0.27
CA VAL A 296 1.50 7.40 -0.16
C VAL A 296 2.51 6.93 -1.22
N TYR A 297 2.90 7.83 -2.13
CA TYR A 297 3.97 7.58 -3.11
C TYR A 297 5.37 7.85 -2.57
N GLY A 298 5.47 8.64 -1.50
CA GLY A 298 6.73 9.20 -1.06
C GLY A 298 6.51 10.22 0.03
N THR A 299 7.62 10.75 0.53
CA THR A 299 7.65 11.81 1.51
C THR A 299 8.30 13.04 0.89
N CYS A 300 7.66 14.20 1.01
CA CYS A 300 8.28 15.48 0.69
C CYS A 300 8.48 16.25 1.98
N GLU A 301 9.73 16.55 2.32
CA GLU A 301 10.03 17.48 3.40
C GLU A 301 9.76 18.90 2.94
N LEU A 302 9.04 19.68 3.75
CA LEU A 302 8.76 21.09 3.50
C LEU A 302 9.66 21.92 4.41
N TYR A 303 10.79 22.37 3.88
CA TYR A 303 11.75 23.19 4.60
C TYR A 303 11.24 24.62 4.78
N ASP A 304 10.95 25.03 6.01
CA ASP A 304 10.66 26.42 6.37
C ASP A 304 11.10 26.73 7.81
N PHE A 305 12.24 27.40 7.93
CA PHE A 305 12.82 27.85 9.21
C PHE A 305 12.71 29.37 9.42
N GLN A 306 12.02 30.08 8.52
CA GLN A 306 12.05 31.54 8.49
C GLN A 306 10.68 32.16 8.73
N ASN A 307 9.60 31.46 8.38
CA ASN A 307 8.27 32.01 8.53
C ASN A 307 7.64 31.64 9.86
N TRP A 308 7.09 32.65 10.54
CA TRP A 308 6.21 32.48 11.71
C TRP A 308 4.78 32.97 11.42
N GLU A 309 4.53 33.56 10.26
CA GLU A 309 3.22 34.02 9.82
C GLU A 309 2.47 32.87 9.11
N ALA A 310 1.27 32.55 9.58
CA ALA A 310 0.45 31.45 9.06
C ALA A 310 0.22 31.55 7.54
N GLU A 311 -0.04 32.76 7.05
CA GLU A 311 -0.21 33.09 5.63
C GLU A 311 1.03 32.76 4.77
N LYS A 312 2.23 32.91 5.33
CA LYS A 312 3.49 32.60 4.63
C LYS A 312 3.77 31.11 4.66
N LEU A 313 3.54 30.46 5.81
CA LEU A 313 3.67 29.01 5.97
C LEU A 313 2.76 28.25 4.98
N VAL A 314 1.46 28.56 4.96
CA VAL A 314 0.52 27.89 4.06
C VAL A 314 0.84 28.16 2.58
N ARG A 315 1.40 29.33 2.26
CA ARG A 315 1.87 29.64 0.91
C ARG A 315 3.04 28.74 0.51
N GLY A 316 3.99 28.52 1.42
CA GLY A 316 5.09 27.57 1.21
C GLY A 316 4.58 26.16 0.96
N PHE A 317 3.64 25.69 1.79
CA PHE A 317 3.04 24.37 1.64
C PHE A 317 2.28 24.22 0.32
N ALA A 318 1.47 25.22 -0.05
CA ALA A 318 0.72 25.22 -1.30
C ALA A 318 1.63 25.23 -2.53
N SER A 319 2.78 25.91 -2.47
CA SER A 319 3.76 25.89 -3.56
C SER A 319 4.26 24.48 -3.87
N ALA A 320 4.52 23.66 -2.85
CA ALA A 320 4.91 22.27 -3.05
C ALA A 320 3.74 21.42 -3.56
N ALA A 321 2.52 21.70 -3.10
CA ALA A 321 1.31 21.01 -3.55
C ALA A 321 0.95 21.29 -5.03
N CYS A 322 1.38 22.43 -5.59
CA CYS A 322 1.23 22.73 -7.02
C CYS A 322 2.25 22.03 -7.93
N ASN A 323 3.19 21.24 -7.41
CA ASN A 323 4.15 20.53 -8.25
C ASN A 323 3.59 19.15 -8.63
N THR A 324 2.85 19.04 -9.74
CA THR A 324 2.26 17.78 -10.22
C THR A 324 3.27 16.71 -10.63
N VAL A 325 4.50 17.10 -10.98
CA VAL A 325 5.59 16.14 -11.24
C VAL A 325 6.02 15.47 -9.95
N GLN A 326 5.84 16.14 -8.81
CA GLN A 326 6.08 15.58 -7.50
C GLN A 326 4.82 14.90 -6.94
N VAL A 327 4.70 13.61 -7.24
CA VAL A 327 3.50 12.80 -6.97
C VAL A 327 3.05 12.90 -5.50
N SER A 328 3.97 12.90 -4.54
CA SER A 328 3.69 12.98 -3.10
C SER A 328 2.95 14.26 -2.67
N THR A 329 3.04 15.35 -3.44
CA THR A 329 2.44 16.64 -3.10
C THR A 329 1.41 17.12 -4.12
N GLY A 330 1.52 16.74 -5.40
CA GLY A 330 0.65 17.25 -6.47
C GLY A 330 -0.38 16.28 -7.02
N LYS A 331 -0.29 14.97 -6.74
CA LYS A 331 -1.16 13.98 -7.39
C LYS A 331 -2.65 14.14 -7.07
N TRP A 332 -2.98 14.57 -5.86
CA TRP A 332 -4.35 14.81 -5.42
C TRP A 332 -5.12 15.83 -6.28
N LEU A 333 -4.42 16.68 -7.04
CA LEU A 333 -5.04 17.63 -7.97
C LEU A 333 -5.61 16.97 -9.23
N VAL A 334 -5.08 15.80 -9.61
CA VAL A 334 -5.38 15.13 -10.89
C VAL A 334 -5.78 13.66 -10.74
N GLY A 335 -5.59 13.09 -9.55
CA GLY A 335 -5.76 11.68 -9.28
C GLY A 335 -7.20 11.33 -8.91
N ARG A 336 -7.96 10.86 -9.90
CA ARG A 336 -9.24 10.18 -9.68
C ARG A 336 -9.22 8.86 -10.41
N ARG A 337 -9.63 7.80 -9.74
CA ARG A 337 -9.70 6.45 -10.29
C ARG A 337 -11.04 5.86 -9.90
N SER A 338 -11.59 5.03 -10.76
CA SER A 338 -12.84 4.34 -10.47
C SER A 338 -12.61 2.84 -10.52
N ASP A 339 -13.21 2.12 -9.58
CA ASP A 339 -13.33 0.67 -9.67
C ASP A 339 -14.79 0.32 -10.03
N PRO A 340 -15.06 -0.06 -11.29
CA PRO A 340 -16.42 -0.36 -11.72
C PRO A 340 -17.00 -1.61 -11.06
N ARG A 341 -16.19 -2.45 -10.40
CA ARG A 341 -16.64 -3.66 -9.70
C ARG A 341 -17.39 -3.34 -8.42
N TYR A 342 -16.91 -2.31 -7.71
CA TYR A 342 -17.47 -1.88 -6.42
C TYR A 342 -18.24 -0.56 -6.53
N HIS A 343 -18.31 0.02 -7.72
CA HIS A 343 -18.91 1.34 -7.97
C HIS A 343 -18.32 2.43 -7.07
N THR A 344 -17.02 2.33 -6.77
CA THR A 344 -16.28 3.29 -5.95
C THR A 344 -15.42 4.22 -6.81
N GLU A 345 -15.26 5.46 -6.35
CA GLU A 345 -14.29 6.42 -6.87
C GLU A 345 -13.22 6.62 -5.79
N GLU A 346 -11.99 6.24 -6.10
CA GLU A 346 -10.82 6.57 -5.31
C GLU A 346 -10.35 7.96 -5.71
N LYS A 347 -10.33 8.86 -4.72
CA LYS A 347 -9.78 10.21 -4.86
C LYS A 347 -8.45 10.23 -4.15
N GLU A 348 -7.42 10.68 -4.85
CA GLU A 348 -6.13 10.89 -4.20
C GLU A 348 -6.27 12.05 -3.20
N HIS A 349 -5.78 11.84 -1.97
CA HIS A 349 -5.81 12.83 -0.90
C HIS A 349 -4.40 13.34 -0.61
N HIS A 350 -4.29 14.60 -0.22
CA HIS A 350 -3.03 15.13 0.30
C HIS A 350 -2.97 14.88 1.81
N PHE A 351 -1.95 14.14 2.24
CA PHE A 351 -1.68 13.91 3.66
C PHE A 351 -0.49 14.78 4.09
N MET A 352 -0.68 15.60 5.13
CA MET A 352 0.33 16.53 5.64
C MET A 352 0.55 16.28 7.13
N MET A 353 1.80 16.02 7.50
CA MET A 353 2.24 16.08 8.89
C MET A 353 2.81 17.47 9.15
N ILE A 354 2.26 18.19 10.11
CA ILE A 354 2.73 19.54 10.50
C ILE A 354 3.55 19.39 11.79
N CYS A 355 4.78 19.91 11.80
CA CYS A 355 5.58 19.89 13.02
C CYS A 355 4.94 20.77 14.12
N PRO A 356 5.17 20.46 15.41
CA PRO A 356 4.60 21.22 16.52
C PRO A 356 4.88 22.72 16.43
N GLU A 357 6.07 23.12 15.99
CA GLU A 357 6.47 24.52 15.87
C GLU A 357 5.55 25.28 14.91
N HIS A 358 5.31 24.75 13.71
CA HIS A 358 4.40 25.37 12.74
C HIS A 358 2.95 25.31 13.22
N ALA A 359 2.52 24.17 13.79
CA ALA A 359 1.16 24.02 14.33
C ALA A 359 0.85 25.09 15.38
N ILE A 360 1.79 25.35 16.30
CA ILE A 360 1.69 26.41 17.32
C ILE A 360 1.59 27.80 16.67
N GLN A 361 2.37 28.09 15.62
CA GLN A 361 2.28 29.38 14.94
C GLN A 361 0.93 29.59 14.25
N PHE A 362 0.39 28.56 13.59
CA PHE A 362 -0.96 28.59 13.04
C PHE A 362 -1.99 28.88 14.13
N HIS A 363 -1.98 28.09 15.20
CA HIS A 363 -2.95 28.23 16.29
C HIS A 363 -2.90 29.61 16.97
N ARG A 364 -1.70 30.15 17.25
CA ARG A 364 -1.52 31.50 17.83
C ARG A 364 -2.13 32.61 16.98
N GLN A 365 -2.26 32.40 15.68
CA GLN A 365 -2.85 33.34 14.74
C GLN A 365 -4.33 33.05 14.47
N GLY A 366 -4.95 32.15 15.25
CA GLY A 366 -6.35 31.77 15.13
C GLY A 366 -6.63 30.89 13.91
N TRP A 367 -5.66 30.10 13.46
CA TRP A 367 -5.88 29.11 12.40
C TRP A 367 -6.15 27.73 13.02
N ASP A 368 -7.25 27.12 12.58
CA ASP A 368 -7.57 25.72 12.82
C ASP A 368 -7.19 24.86 11.60
N LYS A 369 -7.33 23.54 11.75
CA LYS A 369 -7.07 22.58 10.67
C LYS A 369 -7.96 22.85 9.46
N GLN A 370 -9.19 23.32 9.66
CA GLN A 370 -10.14 23.58 8.59
C GLN A 370 -9.72 24.76 7.71
N ARG A 371 -9.33 25.89 8.31
CA ARG A 371 -8.80 27.04 7.60
C ARG A 371 -7.54 26.71 6.81
N ILE A 372 -6.65 25.88 7.37
CA ILE A 372 -5.46 25.41 6.63
C ILE A 372 -5.87 24.64 5.38
N ARG A 373 -6.82 23.69 5.48
CA ARG A 373 -7.35 22.92 4.34
C ARG A 373 -7.96 23.84 3.27
N GLU A 374 -8.74 24.83 3.67
CA GLU A 374 -9.37 25.79 2.76
C GLU A 374 -8.36 26.68 2.03
N GLU A 375 -7.33 27.16 2.74
CA GLU A 375 -6.24 27.94 2.16
C GLU A 375 -5.38 27.11 1.22
N MET A 376 -5.08 25.86 1.59
CA MET A 376 -4.43 24.90 0.70
C MET A 376 -5.25 24.70 -0.57
N PHE A 377 -6.56 24.45 -0.47
CA PHE A 377 -7.43 24.29 -1.63
C PHE A 377 -7.53 25.56 -2.51
N ARG A 378 -7.48 26.74 -1.90
CA ARG A 378 -7.53 28.01 -2.63
C ARG A 378 -6.23 28.28 -3.40
N ARG A 379 -5.09 27.97 -2.79
CA ARG A 379 -3.75 28.31 -3.29
C ARG A 379 -3.13 27.23 -4.15
N ALA A 380 -3.40 25.97 -3.83
CA ALA A 380 -2.93 24.81 -4.58
C ALA A 380 -3.83 24.56 -5.80
N ARG A 381 -3.90 25.54 -6.71
CA ARG A 381 -4.67 25.47 -7.96
C ARG A 381 -3.73 25.61 -9.14
N MET A 382 -3.90 24.74 -10.12
CA MET A 382 -3.19 24.79 -11.38
C MET A 382 -4.20 25.05 -12.50
N THR A 383 -3.86 25.95 -13.41
CA THR A 383 -4.55 26.06 -14.68
C THR A 383 -4.24 24.83 -15.51
N PHE A 384 -5.27 24.28 -16.16
CA PHE A 384 -5.07 23.26 -17.18
C PHE A 384 -4.61 24.01 -18.44
N GLU A 385 -3.30 23.96 -18.71
CA GLU A 385 -2.69 24.54 -19.91
C GLU A 385 -2.49 23.49 -21.00
#